data_AF-A0A524PHF4-F1
#
_entry.id   AF-A0A524PHF4-F1
#
_cell.length_a   1.000
_cell.length_b   1.000
_cell.length_c   1.000
_cell.angle_alpha   90.00
_cell.angle_beta   90.00
_cell.angle_gamma   90.00
#
_symmetry.space_group_name_H-M   'P 1'
#
loop_
_entity.id
_entity.type
_entity.pdbx_description
1 polymer ?
#
loop_
_entity_poly.entity_id
_entity_poly.type
_entity_poly.pdbx_seq_one_letter_code
_entity_poly.pdbx_strand_id
1 'polypeptide(L)'
;MSQNDEIERIRRIRDRQIQLRDPSVEQKRVQRVISNKRRSSMEKFSLARIFGDIPKMITGTLIGIMIGILTLVILPYFFEGEWVDPVGIGVAAFGAVFGFFFGRAIDTRNALHDI
;
A
#
# COMPACT_ATOMS: atom_id res chain seq x y z
N MET A 1 -11.30 50.54 -22.42
CA MET A 1 -10.06 49.90 -21.92
C MET A 1 -9.00 50.97 -21.91
N SER A 2 -8.30 51.16 -20.79
CA SER A 2 -7.26 52.18 -20.70
C SER A 2 -6.03 51.69 -21.48
N GLN A 3 -5.26 52.61 -22.08
CA GLN A 3 -4.04 52.28 -22.81
C GLN A 3 -3.02 51.50 -21.95
N ASN A 4 -3.09 51.66 -20.63
CA ASN A 4 -2.27 50.93 -19.67
C ASN A 4 -2.69 49.44 -19.55
N ASP A 5 -3.98 49.14 -19.67
CA ASP A 5 -4.49 47.75 -19.58
C ASP A 5 -4.01 46.93 -20.80
N GLU A 6 -3.94 47.58 -21.96
CA GLU A 6 -3.47 46.98 -23.22
C GLU A 6 -1.97 46.64 -23.13
N ILE A 7 -1.16 47.56 -22.60
CA ILE A 7 0.29 47.38 -22.41
C ILE A 7 0.57 46.24 -21.43
N GLU A 8 -0.19 46.17 -20.33
CA GLU A 8 -0.03 45.14 -19.31
C GLU A 8 -0.47 43.75 -19.81
N ARG A 9 -1.50 43.70 -20.66
CA ARG A 9 -1.92 42.49 -21.37
C ARG A 9 -0.82 41.99 -22.32
N ILE A 10 -0.19 42.88 -23.09
CA ILE A 10 0.89 42.52 -24.02
C ILE A 10 2.13 42.03 -23.25
N ARG A 11 2.50 42.67 -22.14
CA ARG A 11 3.59 42.21 -21.27
C ARG A 11 3.35 40.79 -20.77
N ARG A 12 2.15 40.50 -20.24
CA ARG A 12 1.78 39.15 -19.78
C ARG A 12 1.88 38.09 -20.88
N ILE A 13 1.47 38.42 -22.10
CA ILE A 13 1.57 37.50 -23.24
C ILE A 13 3.04 37.23 -23.60
N ARG A 14 3.89 38.27 -23.64
CA ARG A 14 5.32 38.15 -23.92
C ARG A 14 6.02 37.29 -22.87
N ASP A 15 5.80 37.57 -21.59
CA ASP A 15 6.44 36.83 -20.49
C ASP A 15 6.04 35.36 -20.51
N ARG A 16 4.78 35.07 -20.85
CA ARG A 16 4.31 33.69 -20.99
C ARG A 16 4.96 32.96 -22.15
N GLN A 17 5.20 33.62 -23.28
CA GLN A 17 5.92 33.02 -24.41
C GLN A 17 7.40 32.77 -24.08
N ILE A 18 8.06 33.69 -23.38
CA ILE A 18 9.45 33.51 -22.92
C ILE A 18 9.55 32.33 -21.96
N GLN A 19 8.61 32.24 -21.00
CA GLN A 19 8.58 31.17 -20.01
C GLN A 19 8.29 29.79 -20.63
N LEU A 20 7.48 29.74 -21.69
CA LEU A 20 7.20 28.50 -22.45
C LEU A 20 8.39 28.05 -23.31
N ARG A 21 9.28 28.98 -23.68
CA ARG A 21 10.43 28.71 -24.54
C ARG A 21 11.73 28.47 -23.75
N ASP A 22 11.69 28.59 -22.43
CA ASP A 22 12.85 28.38 -21.58
C ASP A 22 13.10 26.87 -21.34
N PRO A 23 14.16 26.29 -21.93
CA PRO A 23 14.49 24.88 -21.75
C PRO A 23 14.87 24.52 -20.30
N SER A 24 15.19 25.52 -19.47
CA SER A 24 15.58 25.30 -18.07
C SER A 24 14.42 24.80 -17.21
N VAL A 25 13.17 25.12 -17.58
CA VAL A 25 11.97 24.71 -16.84
C VAL A 25 11.72 23.21 -17.00
N GLU A 26 11.84 22.71 -18.23
CA GLU A 26 11.78 21.27 -18.54
C GLU A 26 12.94 20.51 -17.88
N GLN A 27 14.18 21.04 -17.97
CA GLN A 27 15.33 20.41 -17.32
C GLN A 27 15.18 20.32 -15.79
N LYS A 28 14.67 21.38 -15.15
CA LYS A 28 14.36 21.38 -13.71
C LYS A 28 13.26 20.37 -13.37
N ARG A 29 12.24 20.24 -14.21
CA ARG A 29 11.17 19.25 -14.04
C ARG A 29 11.71 17.82 -14.10
N VAL A 30 12.54 17.52 -15.10
CA VAL A 30 13.17 16.21 -15.27
C VAL A 30 14.12 15.91 -14.10
N GLN A 31 14.96 16.86 -13.69
CA GLN A 31 15.82 16.69 -12.52
C GLN A 31 15.02 16.43 -11.24
N ARG A 32 13.88 17.12 -11.05
CA ARG A 32 13.00 16.90 -9.89
C ARG A 32 12.40 15.50 -9.86
N VAL A 33 11.99 14.98 -11.03
CA VAL A 33 11.49 13.61 -11.16
C VAL A 33 12.59 12.60 -10.86
N ILE A 34 13.79 12.81 -11.40
CA ILE A 34 14.95 11.93 -11.15
C ILE A 34 15.35 11.97 -9.67
N SER A 35 15.40 13.15 -9.04
CA SER A 35 15.77 13.28 -7.63
C SER A 35 14.74 12.65 -6.71
N ASN A 36 13.45 12.77 -7.01
CA ASN A 36 12.39 12.14 -6.23
C ASN A 36 12.44 10.62 -6.35
N LYS A 37 12.64 10.09 -7.57
CA LYS A 37 12.77 8.66 -7.81
C LYS A 37 14.04 8.06 -7.19
N ARG A 38 15.13 8.82 -7.17
CA ARG A 38 16.38 8.41 -6.50
C ARG A 38 16.25 8.48 -4.98
N ARG A 39 15.54 9.48 -4.43
CA ARG A 39 15.23 9.53 -2.99
C ARG A 39 14.34 8.37 -2.57
N SER A 40 13.29 8.05 -3.33
CA SER A 40 12.44 6.90 -3.03
C SER A 40 13.19 5.57 -3.14
N SER A 41 14.16 5.46 -4.07
CA SER A 41 15.00 4.26 -4.16
C SER A 41 16.13 4.20 -3.12
N MET A 42 16.47 5.33 -2.49
CA MET A 42 17.48 5.44 -1.44
C MET A 42 16.88 5.48 -0.02
N GLU A 43 15.54 5.47 0.11
CA GLU A 43 14.92 5.22 1.41
C GLU A 43 15.36 3.83 1.88
N LYS A 44 16.09 3.84 3.00
CA LYS A 44 16.77 2.68 3.58
C LYS A 44 15.82 1.50 3.62
N PHE A 45 16.23 0.36 3.04
CA PHE A 45 15.59 -0.94 3.18
C PHE A 45 15.33 -1.19 4.67
N SER A 46 14.12 -0.87 5.11
CA SER A 46 13.69 -1.06 6.48
C SER A 46 12.95 -2.38 6.51
N LEU A 47 13.47 -3.35 7.25
CA LEU A 47 12.80 -4.64 7.48
C LEU A 47 11.35 -4.42 7.97
N ALA A 48 11.11 -3.37 8.75
CA ALA A 48 9.77 -3.00 9.20
C ALA A 48 8.83 -2.56 8.05
N ARG A 49 9.34 -1.90 7.00
CA ARG A 49 8.55 -1.61 5.79
C ARG A 49 8.25 -2.87 4.99
N ILE A 50 9.20 -3.80 4.91
CA ILE A 50 8.99 -5.08 4.22
C ILE A 50 7.83 -5.84 4.86
N PHE A 51 7.74 -5.89 6.20
CA PHE A 51 6.58 -6.49 6.88
C PHE A 51 5.30 -5.65 6.77
N GLY A 52 5.42 -4.33 6.60
CA GLY A 52 4.30 -3.43 6.32
C GLY A 52 3.67 -3.68 4.94
N ASP A 53 4.52 -3.93 3.93
CA ASP A 53 4.16 -4.13 2.52
C ASP A 53 3.60 -5.53 2.21
N ILE A 54 3.66 -6.46 3.17
CA ILE A 54 3.03 -7.77 3.01
C ILE A 54 1.50 -7.58 3.00
N PRO A 55 0.80 -8.10 1.96
CA PRO A 55 -0.67 -8.09 1.92
C PRO A 55 -1.25 -8.65 3.21
N LYS A 56 -2.18 -7.92 3.83
CA LYS A 56 -2.83 -8.34 5.07
C LYS A 56 -3.61 -9.63 4.88
N MET A 57 -4.01 -9.95 3.64
CA MET A 57 -4.53 -11.27 3.27
C MET A 57 -3.58 -12.43 3.66
N ILE A 58 -2.29 -12.29 3.41
CA ILE A 58 -1.29 -13.33 3.70
C ILE A 58 -1.06 -13.42 5.21
N THR A 59 -0.87 -12.30 5.89
CA THR A 59 -0.65 -12.30 7.35
C THR A 59 -1.89 -12.80 8.09
N GLY A 60 -3.09 -12.41 7.66
CA GLY A 60 -4.36 -12.92 8.19
C GLY A 60 -4.51 -14.42 8.01
N THR A 61 -4.18 -14.95 6.83
CA THR A 61 -4.20 -16.40 6.57
C THR A 61 -3.21 -17.14 7.47
N LEU A 62 -1.97 -16.64 7.61
CA LEU A 62 -0.95 -17.23 8.48
C LEU A 62 -1.38 -17.25 9.95
N ILE A 63 -2.00 -16.17 10.44
CA ILE A 63 -2.55 -16.11 11.80
C ILE A 63 -3.67 -17.15 11.96
N GLY A 64 -4.58 -17.24 10.99
CA GLY A 64 -5.67 -18.23 11.00
C GLY A 64 -5.15 -19.68 11.04
N ILE A 65 -4.15 -20.00 10.22
CA ILE A 65 -3.49 -21.31 10.22
C ILE A 65 -2.80 -21.56 11.56
N MET A 66 -2.09 -20.58 12.12
CA MET A 66 -1.39 -20.71 13.39
C MET A 66 -2.36 -21.02 14.54
N ILE A 67 -3.51 -20.34 14.58
CA ILE A 67 -4.58 -20.63 15.54
C ILE A 67 -5.13 -22.05 15.33
N GLY A 68 -5.31 -22.47 14.08
CA GLY A 68 -5.72 -23.83 13.74
C GLY A 68 -4.78 -24.91 14.24
N ILE A 69 -3.47 -24.73 14.00
CA ILE A 69 -2.42 -25.64 14.47
C ILE A 69 -2.39 -25.66 16.00
N LEU A 70 -2.48 -24.48 16.64
CA LEU A 70 -2.54 -24.39 18.10
C LEU A 70 -3.73 -25.19 18.66
N THR A 71 -4.89 -25.08 17.99
CA THR A 71 -6.09 -25.85 18.36
C THR A 71 -5.85 -27.35 18.21
N LEU A 72 -5.25 -27.80 17.11
CA LEU A 72 -4.92 -29.22 16.89
C LEU A 72 -3.97 -29.79 17.95
N VAL A 73 -3.03 -28.97 18.44
CA VAL A 73 -2.08 -29.41 19.48
C VAL A 73 -2.73 -29.39 20.86
N ILE A 74 -3.52 -28.37 21.18
CA ILE A 74 -4.06 -28.17 22.54
C ILE A 74 -5.33 -29.01 22.79
N LEU A 75 -6.24 -29.08 21.83
CA LEU A 75 -7.53 -29.75 21.98
C LEU A 75 -7.44 -31.22 22.45
N PRO A 76 -6.51 -32.07 21.94
CA PRO A 76 -6.38 -33.45 22.40
C PRO A 76 -5.86 -33.59 23.84
N TYR A 77 -5.29 -32.56 24.45
CA TYR A 77 -4.93 -32.59 25.87
C TYR A 77 -6.15 -32.49 26.79
N PHE A 78 -7.28 -31.97 26.30
CA PHE A 78 -8.49 -31.76 27.09
C PHE A 78 -9.59 -32.77 26.77
N PHE A 79 -9.62 -33.27 25.54
CA PHE A 79 -10.66 -34.16 25.06
C PHE A 79 -10.04 -35.39 24.39
N GLU A 80 -10.44 -36.56 24.86
CA GLU A 80 -10.12 -37.83 24.21
C GLU A 80 -11.33 -38.26 23.39
N GLY A 81 -11.19 -38.29 22.06
CA GLY A 81 -12.25 -38.73 21.16
C GLY A 81 -11.83 -38.67 19.70
N GLU A 82 -12.27 -39.64 18.90
CA GLU A 82 -11.94 -39.73 17.45
C GLU A 82 -12.44 -38.52 16.64
N TRP A 83 -13.36 -37.73 17.21
CA TRP A 83 -13.88 -36.50 16.60
C TRP A 83 -12.96 -35.28 16.78
N VAL A 84 -11.98 -35.35 17.69
CA VAL A 84 -11.11 -34.21 18.03
C VAL A 84 -10.24 -33.80 16.85
N ASP A 85 -9.64 -34.78 16.16
CA ASP A 85 -8.80 -34.55 14.99
C ASP A 85 -9.55 -33.88 13.82
N PRO A 86 -10.71 -34.40 13.34
CA PRO A 86 -11.43 -33.75 12.25
C PRO A 86 -11.97 -32.36 12.64
N VAL A 87 -12.35 -32.15 13.91
CA VAL A 87 -12.75 -30.82 14.39
C VAL A 87 -11.57 -29.84 14.37
N GLY A 88 -10.39 -30.25 14.84
CA GLY A 88 -9.19 -29.42 14.80
C GLY A 88 -8.79 -29.04 13.37
N ILE A 89 -8.86 -29.99 12.42
CA ILE A 89 -8.62 -29.72 11.00
C ILE A 89 -9.66 -28.74 10.45
N GLY A 90 -10.93 -28.91 10.81
CA GLY A 90 -12.01 -28.01 10.41
C GLY A 90 -11.79 -26.59 10.91
N VAL A 91 -11.38 -26.42 12.18
CA VAL A 91 -11.04 -25.12 12.76
C VAL A 91 -9.85 -24.49 12.04
N ALA A 92 -8.82 -25.27 11.69
CA ALA A 92 -7.67 -24.76 10.95
C ALA A 92 -8.04 -24.28 9.54
N ALA A 93 -8.83 -25.08 8.81
CA ALA A 93 -9.31 -24.71 7.48
C ALA A 93 -10.20 -23.46 7.54
N PHE A 94 -11.15 -23.41 8.49
CA PHE A 94 -12.02 -22.26 8.68
C PHE A 94 -11.23 -21.00 9.05
N GLY A 95 -10.27 -21.12 9.98
CA GLY A 95 -9.40 -20.03 10.40
C GLY A 95 -8.57 -19.48 9.24
N ALA A 96 -8.02 -20.35 8.38
CA ALA A 96 -7.28 -19.94 7.19
C ALA A 96 -8.15 -19.13 6.22
N VAL A 97 -9.35 -19.63 5.91
CA VAL A 97 -10.30 -18.95 5.02
C VAL A 97 -10.77 -17.62 5.62
N PHE A 98 -11.12 -17.61 6.90
CA PHE A 98 -11.55 -16.40 7.58
C PHE A 98 -10.43 -15.34 7.62
N GLY A 99 -9.20 -15.77 7.96
CA GLY A 99 -8.02 -14.92 7.96
C GLY A 99 -7.70 -14.33 6.59
N PHE A 100 -7.86 -15.12 5.52
CA PHE A 100 -7.74 -14.65 4.15
C PHE A 100 -8.76 -13.54 3.84
N PHE A 101 -10.05 -13.78 4.09
CA PHE A 101 -11.10 -12.81 3.77
C PHE A 101 -10.96 -11.54 4.60
N PHE A 102 -10.68 -11.66 5.88
CA PHE A 102 -10.48 -10.53 6.78
C PHE A 102 -9.26 -9.69 6.34
N GLY A 103 -8.15 -10.35 6.03
CA GLY A 103 -6.96 -9.68 5.52
C GLY A 103 -7.20 -8.98 4.18
N ARG A 104 -7.93 -9.62 3.26
CA ARG A 104 -8.33 -9.02 1.97
C ARG A 104 -9.25 -7.81 2.16
N ALA A 105 -10.16 -7.86 3.12
CA ALA A 105 -11.03 -6.73 3.45
C ALA A 105 -10.23 -5.52 3.95
N ILE A 106 -9.21 -5.76 4.80
CA ILE A 106 -8.30 -4.70 5.26
C ILE A 106 -7.48 -4.14 4.10
N ASP A 107 -6.91 -5.01 3.25
CA ASP A 107 -6.15 -4.58 2.06
C ASP A 107 -7.02 -3.69 1.15
N THR A 108 -8.27 -4.09 0.92
CA THR A 108 -9.23 -3.33 0.10
C THR A 108 -9.59 -1.99 0.74
N ARG A 109 -9.80 -1.95 2.06
CA ARG A 109 -10.06 -0.72 2.82
C ARG A 109 -8.89 0.25 2.72
N ASN A 110 -7.65 -0.24 2.88
CA ASN A 110 -6.46 0.59 2.81
C ASN A 110 -6.26 1.14 1.39
N ALA A 111 -6.49 0.32 0.36
CA ALA A 111 -6.45 0.76 -1.02
C ALA A 111 -7.48 1.86 -1.33
N LEU A 112 -8.69 1.79 -0.73
CA LEU A 112 -9.73 2.83 -0.88
C LEU A 112 -9.43 4.12 -0.11
N HIS A 113 -8.67 4.05 0.98
CA HIS A 113 -8.31 5.21 1.79
C HIS A 113 -7.19 6.06 1.15
N ASP A 114 -6.36 5.46 0.30
CA ASP A 114 -5.26 6.12 -0.39
C ASP A 114 -5.66 6.79 -1.73
N ILE A 115 -6.94 6.69 -2.15
CA ILE A 115 -7.52 7.33 -3.35
C ILE A 115 -8.29 8.58 -2.94
#